data_AF-A0A7Z9GLD2-F1
#
_entry.id   AF-A0A7Z9GLD2-F1
#
_cell.length_a   1.000
_cell.length_b   1.000
_cell.length_c   1.000
_cell.angle_alpha   90.00
_cell.angle_beta   90.00
_cell.angle_gamma   90.00
#
_symmetry.space_group_name_H-M   'P 1'
#
loop_
_entity.id
_entity.type
_entity.pdbx_description
1 polymer ?
#
loop_
_entity_poly.entity_id
_entity_poly.type
_entity_poly.pdbx_seq_one_letter_code
_entity_poly.pdbx_strand_id
1 'polypeptide(L)' 'MYYGFPVDNRSLSCGEILNLTWDRVDFKASLIRLQAEDTKTDEPRIIPLTPELTASLRRLYKVRYLHEHHVFLVNGR' A
#
# COMPACT_ATOMS: atom_id res chain seq x y z
N MET A 1 11.05 13.28 -8.54
CA MET A 1 12.31 12.80 -7.91
C MET A 1 11.92 12.01 -6.67
N TYR A 2 11.94 10.67 -6.73
CA TYR A 2 11.71 9.83 -5.55
C TYR A 2 13.08 9.52 -4.92
N TYR A 3 13.26 9.95 -3.67
CA TYR A 3 14.45 9.64 -2.87
C TYR A 3 14.60 8.12 -2.73
N GLY A 4 15.78 7.60 -3.08
CA GLY A 4 16.44 6.45 -2.44
C GLY A 4 15.83 5.04 -2.53
N PHE A 5 14.58 4.85 -2.94
CA PHE A 5 13.95 3.53 -2.92
C PHE A 5 13.81 2.94 -4.33
N PRO A 6 14.19 1.67 -4.55
CA PRO A 6 13.98 1.00 -5.83
C PRO A 6 12.48 0.88 -6.12
N VAL A 7 12.09 1.27 -7.34
CA VAL A 7 10.73 1.06 -7.86
C VAL A 7 10.67 -0.37 -8.36
N ASP A 8 9.88 -1.21 -7.68
CA ASP A 8 9.71 -2.62 -8.01
C ASP A 8 8.39 -2.80 -8.79
N ASN A 9 8.46 -3.45 -9.96
CA ASN A 9 7.31 -3.73 -10.82
C ASN A 9 6.76 -5.16 -10.63
N ARG A 10 7.24 -5.89 -9.63
CA ARG A 10 6.75 -7.23 -9.29
C ARG A 10 5.35 -7.18 -8.68
N SER A 11 4.61 -8.25 -8.87
CA SER A 11 3.30 -8.47 -8.24
C SER A 11 3.44 -8.42 -6.71
N LEU A 12 2.57 -7.64 -6.07
CA LEU A 12 2.41 -7.64 -4.61
C LEU A 12 2.00 -9.03 -4.13
N SER A 13 2.69 -9.57 -3.13
CA SER A 13 2.25 -10.82 -2.51
C SER A 13 1.05 -10.58 -1.58
N CYS A 14 0.23 -11.60 -1.38
CA CYS A 14 -0.96 -11.50 -0.54
C CYS A 14 -0.61 -11.02 0.89
N GLY A 15 0.46 -11.56 1.51
CA GLY A 15 0.87 -11.16 2.85
C GLY A 15 1.24 -9.67 3.00
N GLU A 16 1.86 -9.10 1.98
CA GLU A 16 2.24 -7.68 1.97
C GLU A 16 1.03 -6.76 1.79
N ILE A 17 0.03 -7.21 1.02
CA ILE A 17 -1.24 -6.50 0.86
C ILE A 17 -2.05 -6.54 2.17
N LEU A 18 -2.05 -7.67 2.87
CA LEU A 18 -2.85 -7.86 4.09
C LEU A 18 -2.36 -7.00 5.26
N ASN A 19 -1.06 -6.69 5.32
CA ASN A 19 -0.48 -5.80 6.34
C ASN A 19 -0.39 -4.33 5.87
N LEU A 20 -1.02 -3.97 4.75
CA LEU A 20 -0.98 -2.61 4.24
C LEU A 20 -1.86 -1.68 5.09
N THR A 21 -1.27 -0.60 5.59
CA THR A 21 -1.96 0.45 6.35
C THR A 21 -2.12 1.74 5.52
N TRP A 22 -3.11 2.57 5.85
CA TRP A 22 -3.42 3.77 5.07
C TRP A 22 -2.31 4.82 5.06
N ASP A 23 -1.49 4.90 6.10
CA ASP A 23 -0.33 5.81 6.17
C ASP A 23 0.78 5.48 5.15
N ARG A 24 0.76 4.25 4.62
CA ARG A 24 1.69 3.79 3.57
C ARG A 24 1.19 4.09 2.15
N VAL A 25 -0.05 4.56 1.99
CA VAL A 25 -0.67 4.87 0.69
C VAL A 25 -0.59 6.38 0.41
N ASP A 26 0.25 6.79 -0.53
CA ASP A 26 0.36 8.18 -0.95
C ASP A 26 -0.45 8.40 -2.24
N PHE A 27 -1.69 8.85 -2.07
CA PHE A 27 -2.57 9.18 -3.20
C PHE A 27 -2.14 10.41 -4.01
N LYS A 28 -1.24 11.26 -3.48
CA LYS A 28 -0.74 12.44 -4.18
C LYS A 28 0.44 12.07 -5.07
N ALA A 29 1.30 11.20 -4.59
CA ALA A 29 2.42 10.64 -5.35
C ALA A 29 2.03 9.40 -6.18
N SER A 30 0.79 8.90 -6.04
CA SER A 30 0.29 7.68 -6.68
C SER A 30 1.20 6.48 -6.43
N LEU A 31 1.54 6.22 -5.17
CA LEU A 31 2.41 5.10 -4.78
C LEU A 31 2.08 4.53 -3.40
N ILE A 32 2.53 3.30 -3.16
CA ILE A 32 2.59 2.66 -1.85
C ILE A 32 4.05 2.55 -1.42
N ARG A 33 4.33 2.85 -0.15
CA ARG A 33 5.64 2.68 0.47
C ARG A 33 5.58 1.48 1.39
N LEU A 34 6.27 0.40 1.03
CA LEU A 34 6.48 -0.73 1.93
C LEU A 34 7.80 -0.53 2.68
N GLN A 35 7.78 -0.61 4.00
CA GLN A 35 8.99 -0.55 4.81
C GLN A 35 9.73 -1.89 4.77
N ALA A 36 10.99 -1.89 5.18
CA ALA A 36 11.81 -3.09 5.28
C ALA A 36 11.09 -4.18 6.09
N GLU A 37 10.53 -3.79 7.23
CA GLU A 37 9.77 -4.62 8.16
C GLU A 37 8.55 -5.32 7.53
N ASP A 38 8.05 -4.80 6.41
CA ASP A 38 6.88 -5.33 5.70
C ASP A 38 7.24 -6.29 4.57
N THR A 39 8.50 -6.33 4.15
CA THR A 39 8.93 -7.16 3.03
C THR A 39 9.67 -8.39 3.52
N LYS A 40 9.51 -9.49 2.78
CA LYS A 40 10.20 -10.76 3.10
C LYS A 40 11.71 -10.65 2.98
N THR A 41 12.21 -9.64 2.28
CA THR A 41 13.64 -9.41 2.03
C THR A 41 14.24 -8.37 2.98
N ASP A 42 13.45 -7.80 3.91
CA ASP A 42 13.89 -6.69 4.77
C ASP A 42 14.39 -5.47 3.96
N GLU A 43 13.87 -5.31 2.75
CA GLU A 43 14.20 -4.20 1.85
C GLU A 43 12.96 -3.34 1.61
N PRO A 44 13.02 -2.02 1.85
CA PRO A 44 11.92 -1.13 1.56
C PRO A 44 11.73 -1.00 0.05
N ARG A 45 10.48 -0.93 -0.41
CA ARG A 45 10.17 -0.78 -1.84
C ARG A 45 9.00 0.15 -2.11
N ILE A 46 9.04 0.78 -3.29
CA ILE A 46 7.96 1.63 -3.80
C ILE A 46 7.18 0.86 -4.86
N ILE A 47 5.85 0.89 -4.70
CA ILE A 47 4.94 0.29 -5.66
C ILE A 47 4.09 1.41 -6.27
N PRO A 48 4.19 1.66 -7.58
CA PRO A 48 3.37 2.66 -8.24
C PRO A 48 1.91 2.21 -8.26
N LEU A 49 0.99 3.13 -7.98
CA LEU A 49 -0.43 2.91 -8.10
C LEU A 49 -0.86 3.14 -9.54
N THR A 50 -1.43 2.11 -10.18
CA THR A 50 -2.11 2.30 -11.46
C THR A 50 -3.40 3.13 -11.26
N PRO A 51 -3.95 3.74 -12.31
CA PRO A 51 -5.21 4.46 -12.22
C PRO A 51 -6.36 3.62 -11.65
N GLU A 52 -6.46 2.35 -12.04
CA GLU A 52 -7.50 1.42 -11.60
C GLU A 52 -7.36 1.08 -10.11
N LEU A 53 -6.12 0.83 -9.65
CA LEU A 53 -5.81 0.57 -8.26
C LEU A 53 -6.09 1.81 -7.40
N THR A 54 -5.71 3.00 -7.89
CA THR A 54 -5.99 4.28 -7.24
C THR A 54 -7.49 4.49 -7.04
N ALA A 55 -8.30 4.24 -8.07
CA ALA A 55 -9.75 4.38 -8.00
C ALA A 55 -10.36 3.42 -6.95
N SER A 56 -9.89 2.17 -6.94
CA SER A 56 -10.33 1.14 -5.99
C SER A 56 -9.99 1.50 -4.54
N LEU A 57 -8.75 1.93 -4.29
CA LEU A 57 -8.29 2.34 -2.96
C LEU A 57 -9.02 3.60 -2.47
N ARG A 58 -9.28 4.58 -3.33
CA ARG A 58 -10.06 5.78 -2.96
C ARG A 58 -11.49 5.44 -2.56
N ARG A 59 -12.10 4.43 -3.18
CA ARG A 59 -13.44 3.95 -2.81
C ARG A 59 -13.45 3.32 -1.43
N LEU A 60 -12.43 2.50 -1.11
CA LEU A 60 -12.26 1.88 0.20
C LEU A 60 -12.00 2.94 1.30
N TYR A 61 -11.12 3.89 1.03
CA TYR A 61 -10.75 4.95 1.97
C TYR A 61 -11.95 5.76 2.47
N LYS A 62 -12.86 6.15 1.55
CA LYS A 62 -14.08 6.89 1.89
C LYS A 62 -15.00 6.18 2.88
N VAL A 63 -14.96 4.85 2.91
CA VAL A 63 -15.87 4.02 3.73
C VAL A 63 -15.23 3.65 5.07
N ARG A 64 -13.90 3.55 5.14
CA ARG A 64 -13.20 2.86 6.25
C ARG A 64 -12.25 3.71 7.09
N TYR A 65 -11.82 4.87 6.59
CA TYR A 65 -10.71 5.62 7.21
C TYR A 65 -10.99 6.17 8.62
N LEU A 66 -12.26 6.33 9.02
CA LEU A 66 -12.58 7.01 10.27
C LEU A 66 -12.14 6.27 11.54
N HIS A 67 -11.94 4.95 11.47
CA HIS A 67 -11.60 4.13 12.66
C HIS A 67 -10.66 2.95 12.38
N GLU A 68 -10.15 2.78 11.15
CA GLU A 68 -9.38 1.59 10.77
C GLU A 68 -8.05 1.98 10.12
N HIS A 69 -6.95 1.40 10.61
CA HIS A 69 -5.61 1.68 10.10
C HIS A 69 -5.28 0.81 8.89
N HIS A 70 -5.86 -0.39 8.79
CA HIS A 70 -5.61 -1.31 7.69
C HIS A 70 -6.41 -0.96 6.43
N VAL A 71 -5.77 -1.14 5.27
CA VAL A 71 -6.41 -0.99 3.95
C VAL A 71 -7.36 -2.16 3.67
N PHE A 72 -6.97 -3.37 4.10
CA PHE A 72 -7.74 -4.59 3.94
C PHE A 72 -7.93 -5.27 5.29
N LEU A 73 -9.13 -5.79 5.53
CA LEU A 73 -9.45 -6.59 6.72
C LEU A 73 -9.48 -8.07 6.33
N VAL A 74 -8.83 -8.92 7.12
CA VAL A 74 -8.89 -10.37 6.93
C VAL A 74 -10.03 -10.89 7.80
N ASN A 75 -11.07 -11.43 7.18
CA ASN A 75 -12.28 -11.93 7.88
C ASN A 75 -13.12 -10.85 8.59
N GLY A 76 -13.05 -9.59 8.15
CA GLY A 76 -13.87 -8.50 8.72
C GLY A 76 -13.45 -8.07 10.13
N ARG A 77 -12.26 -8.47 10.56
CA ARG A 77 -11.56 -7.99 11.74
C ARG A 77 -10.19 -7.46 11.34
#